data_AF-A0A7C3IP11-F1
#
_entry.id   AF-A0A7C3IP11-F1
#
_cell.length_a   1.000
_cell.length_b   1.000
_cell.length_c   1.000
_cell.angle_alpha   90.00
_cell.angle_beta   90.00
_cell.angle_gamma   90.00
#
_symmetry.space_group_name_H-M   'P 1'
#
loop_
_entity.id
_entity.type
_entity.pdbx_description
1 polymer ?
#
loop_
_entity_poly.entity_id
_entity_poly.type
_entity_poly.pdbx_seq_one_letter_code
_entity_poly.pdbx_strand_id
1 'polypeptide(L)'
;PELMVLRPFLAARLDGINLKILFRAKRDLVPLSEIMPHLILGGEILDGPLKIFDEVDEIGALIASIEWSPFYHPLTDAFPEYEKTGSLAILEKVVDETVLKVGRDTAIKFPYGIAPVAGYLALRETELRNIRAIARLKEVGMPPDKIRELVLVV
;
A
#
# COMPACT_ATOMS: atom_id res chain seq x y z
N PRO A 1 5.83 -10.00 24.06
CA PRO A 1 6.30 -11.28 23.46
C PRO A 1 5.36 -11.80 22.37
N GLU A 2 4.05 -11.96 22.65
CA GLU A 2 3.05 -12.43 21.67
C GLU A 2 2.77 -11.44 20.53
N LEU A 3 2.66 -10.14 20.80
CA LEU A 3 2.38 -9.14 19.75
C LEU A 3 3.53 -8.94 18.76
N MET A 4 4.74 -9.41 19.08
CA MET A 4 5.90 -9.27 18.20
C MET A 4 5.73 -10.04 16.89
N VAL A 5 4.91 -11.10 16.89
CA VAL A 5 4.58 -11.87 15.68
C VAL A 5 3.82 -11.03 14.65
N LEU A 6 3.11 -9.98 15.08
CA LEU A 6 2.35 -9.08 14.21
C LEU A 6 3.22 -7.96 13.64
N ARG A 7 4.46 -7.79 14.11
CA ARG A 7 5.33 -6.69 13.68
C ARG A 7 5.45 -6.58 12.15
N PRO A 8 5.69 -7.67 11.38
CA PRO A 8 5.79 -7.57 9.92
C PRO A 8 4.51 -7.02 9.29
N PHE A 9 3.35 -7.49 9.74
CA PHE A 9 2.05 -7.02 9.24
C PHE A 9 1.77 -5.56 9.62
N LEU A 10 2.02 -5.18 10.88
CA LEU A 10 1.78 -3.81 11.33
C LEU A 10 2.74 -2.83 10.64
N ALA A 11 4.02 -3.16 10.53
CA ALA A 11 4.99 -2.36 9.79
C ALA A 11 4.55 -2.16 8.33
N ALA A 12 4.18 -3.26 7.64
CA ALA A 12 3.67 -3.17 6.27
C ALA A 12 2.42 -2.30 6.15
N ARG A 13 1.48 -2.33 7.12
CA ARG A 13 0.31 -1.44 7.10
C ARG A 13 0.72 0.03 7.18
N LEU A 14 1.65 0.37 8.07
CA LEU A 14 2.13 1.74 8.24
C LEU A 14 2.89 2.22 6.99
N ASP A 15 3.78 1.38 6.49
CA ASP A 15 4.55 1.60 5.27
C ASP A 15 3.63 1.79 4.06
N GLY A 16 2.58 0.98 3.93
CA GLY A 16 1.60 1.12 2.86
C GLY A 16 0.82 2.44 2.93
N ILE A 17 0.49 2.92 4.14
CA ILE A 17 -0.13 4.25 4.31
C ILE A 17 0.85 5.35 3.89
N ASN A 18 2.10 5.27 4.36
CA ASN A 18 3.13 6.25 4.05
C ASN A 18 3.45 6.30 2.56
N LEU A 19 3.56 5.15 1.87
CA LEU A 19 3.79 5.10 0.44
C LEU A 19 2.68 5.81 -0.35
N LYS A 20 1.42 5.61 0.04
CA LYS A 20 0.30 6.32 -0.60
C LYS A 20 0.36 7.83 -0.38
N ILE A 21 0.76 8.28 0.81
CA ILE A 21 0.97 9.70 1.10
C ILE A 21 2.09 10.26 0.21
N LEU A 22 3.25 9.59 0.20
CA LEU A 22 4.42 9.99 -0.59
C LEU A 22 4.10 10.04 -2.08
N PHE A 23 3.43 9.03 -2.63
CA PHE A 23 3.07 8.99 -4.05
C PHE A 23 2.09 10.09 -4.45
N ARG A 24 1.08 10.35 -3.63
CA ARG A 24 0.13 11.45 -3.86
C ARG A 24 0.83 12.80 -3.82
N ALA A 25 1.64 13.01 -2.80
CA ALA A 25 2.40 14.25 -2.64
C ALA A 25 3.36 14.49 -3.81
N LYS A 26 4.08 13.43 -4.24
CA LYS A 26 4.99 13.50 -5.38
C LYS A 26 4.23 13.82 -6.68
N ARG A 27 3.10 13.17 -6.92
CA ARG A 27 2.22 13.46 -8.08
C ARG A 27 1.66 14.89 -8.05
N ASP A 28 1.26 15.35 -6.88
CA ASP A 28 0.58 16.64 -6.69
C ASP A 28 1.57 17.80 -6.43
N LEU A 29 2.88 17.54 -6.56
CA LEU A 29 3.99 18.49 -6.35
C LEU A 29 3.98 19.16 -4.97
N VAL A 30 3.53 18.41 -3.95
CA VAL A 30 3.52 18.86 -2.56
C VAL A 30 4.89 18.56 -1.93
N PRO A 31 5.56 19.56 -1.31
CA PRO A 31 6.90 19.38 -0.74
C PRO A 31 6.87 18.47 0.49
N LEU A 32 8.01 17.84 0.81
CA LEU A 32 8.09 16.91 1.93
C LEU A 32 7.68 17.55 3.27
N SER A 33 8.05 18.82 3.47
CA SER A 33 7.76 19.57 4.70
C SER A 33 6.27 19.64 5.04
N GLU A 34 5.38 19.69 4.05
CA GLU A 34 3.93 19.75 4.25
C GLU A 34 3.33 18.39 4.62
N ILE A 35 3.89 17.30 4.11
CA ILE A 35 3.38 15.94 4.38
C ILE A 35 4.03 15.27 5.59
N MET A 36 5.18 15.75 6.04
CA MET A 36 5.92 15.19 7.19
C MET A 36 5.05 14.97 8.44
N PRO A 37 4.13 15.88 8.83
CA PRO A 37 3.25 15.67 9.99
C PRO A 37 2.20 14.56 9.80
N HIS A 38 1.97 14.12 8.56
CA HIS A 38 0.98 13.10 8.21
C HIS A 38 1.59 11.70 8.06
N LEU A 39 2.93 11.60 8.07
CA LEU A 39 3.63 10.32 8.01
C LEU A 39 3.58 9.60 9.36
N ILE A 40 3.43 8.28 9.30
CA ILE A 40 3.27 7.44 10.48
C ILE A 40 4.57 6.67 10.74
N LEU A 41 5.15 6.87 11.92
CA LEU A 41 6.38 6.18 12.33
C LEU A 41 6.11 4.73 12.75
N GLY A 42 7.14 3.88 12.68
CA GLY A 42 7.09 2.48 13.12
C GLY A 42 7.00 1.44 12.01
N GLY A 43 6.95 1.90 10.76
CA GLY A 43 7.27 1.09 9.58
C GLY A 43 8.78 1.02 9.33
N GLU A 44 9.16 0.47 8.18
CA GLU A 44 10.56 0.27 7.82
C GLU A 44 10.99 1.15 6.63
N ILE A 45 10.06 1.65 5.80
CA ILE A 45 10.40 2.17 4.47
C ILE A 45 10.79 3.65 4.43
N LEU A 46 10.52 4.44 5.46
CA LEU A 46 10.61 5.92 5.39
C LEU A 46 12.02 6.47 5.15
N ASP A 47 13.07 5.84 5.68
CA ASP A 47 14.43 6.41 5.66
C ASP A 47 14.99 6.68 4.26
N GLY A 48 14.63 5.85 3.27
CA GLY A 48 15.06 6.01 1.89
C GLY A 48 14.33 7.14 1.17
N PRO A 49 13.00 7.03 0.98
CA PRO A 49 12.17 8.02 0.32
C PRO A 49 12.33 9.42 0.89
N LEU A 50 12.41 9.57 2.22
CA LEU A 50 12.51 10.89 2.85
C LEU A 50 13.78 11.65 2.49
N LYS A 51 14.90 10.94 2.25
CA LYS A 51 16.18 11.58 1.90
C LYS A 51 16.16 12.13 0.49
N ILE A 52 15.53 11.41 -0.43
CA ILE A 52 15.54 11.75 -1.86
C ILE A 52 14.28 12.50 -2.29
N PHE A 53 13.26 12.63 -1.42
CA PHE A 53 11.94 13.07 -1.83
C PHE A 53 11.97 14.41 -2.55
N ASP A 54 12.58 15.44 -1.99
CA ASP A 54 12.61 16.77 -2.62
C ASP A 54 13.64 16.86 -3.77
N GLU A 55 14.53 15.87 -3.92
CA GLU A 55 15.60 15.86 -4.93
C GLU A 55 15.16 15.20 -6.25
N VAL A 56 14.13 14.33 -6.21
CA VAL A 56 13.68 13.53 -7.36
C VAL A 56 12.30 13.97 -7.81
N ASP A 57 12.06 14.04 -9.12
CA ASP A 57 10.74 14.42 -9.64
C ASP A 57 9.81 13.21 -9.87
N GLU A 58 10.38 12.01 -9.97
CA GLU A 58 9.66 10.82 -10.41
C GLU A 58 9.36 9.86 -9.25
N ILE A 59 8.16 9.28 -9.26
CA ILE A 59 7.75 8.22 -8.33
C ILE A 59 8.65 6.98 -8.45
N GLY A 60 9.19 6.71 -9.64
CA GLY A 60 10.09 5.58 -9.87
C GLY A 60 11.34 5.61 -8.99
N ALA A 61 11.91 6.80 -8.74
CA ALA A 61 13.05 6.94 -7.84
C ALA A 61 12.67 6.63 -6.38
N LEU A 62 11.45 7.00 -5.95
CA LEU A 62 10.94 6.63 -4.63
C LEU A 62 10.80 5.11 -4.50
N ILE A 63 10.31 4.42 -5.55
CA ILE A 63 10.23 2.95 -5.58
C ILE A 63 11.63 2.33 -5.50
N ALA A 64 12.61 2.85 -6.24
CA ALA A 64 13.99 2.36 -6.17
C ALA A 64 14.61 2.49 -4.77
N SER A 65 14.25 3.54 -4.02
CA SER A 65 14.78 3.76 -2.66
C SER A 65 14.32 2.75 -1.61
N ILE A 66 13.35 1.90 -1.93
CA ILE A 66 12.78 0.88 -1.04
C ILE A 66 13.05 -0.54 -1.53
N GLU A 67 14.16 -0.76 -2.26
CA GLU A 67 14.54 -2.03 -2.90
C GLU A 67 14.44 -3.26 -1.98
N TRP A 68 14.84 -3.11 -0.71
CA TRP A 68 14.83 -4.20 0.28
C TRP A 68 13.43 -4.51 0.85
N SER A 69 12.44 -3.68 0.56
CA SER A 69 11.08 -3.80 1.10
C SER A 69 10.22 -4.79 0.30
N PRO A 70 9.18 -5.39 0.92
CA PRO A 70 8.25 -6.26 0.19
C PRO A 70 7.45 -5.55 -0.92
N PHE A 71 7.48 -4.21 -0.95
CA PHE A 71 6.77 -3.40 -1.93
C PHE A 71 7.54 -3.20 -3.23
N TYR A 72 8.87 -3.36 -3.23
CA TYR A 72 9.71 -3.00 -4.37
C TYR A 72 9.36 -3.75 -5.66
N HIS A 73 9.40 -5.08 -5.64
CA HIS A 73 9.12 -5.88 -6.84
C HIS A 73 7.69 -5.67 -7.35
N PRO A 74 6.64 -5.78 -6.51
CA PRO A 74 5.28 -5.52 -6.98
C PRO A 74 5.09 -4.14 -7.59
N LEU A 75 5.68 -3.10 -6.99
CA LEU A 75 5.57 -1.72 -7.50
C LEU A 75 6.36 -1.52 -8.79
N THR A 76 7.56 -2.09 -8.88
CA THR A 76 8.39 -2.04 -10.09
C THR A 76 7.68 -2.73 -11.27
N ASP A 77 7.04 -3.88 -11.02
CA ASP A 77 6.30 -4.62 -12.04
C ASP A 77 5.09 -3.83 -12.57
N ALA A 78 4.42 -3.06 -11.70
CA ALA A 78 3.27 -2.24 -12.05
C ALA A 78 3.61 -0.83 -12.58
N PHE A 79 4.86 -0.39 -12.39
CA PHE A 79 5.29 0.97 -12.76
C PHE A 79 5.12 1.28 -14.26
N PRO A 80 5.42 0.37 -15.21
CA PRO A 80 5.19 0.64 -16.63
C PRO A 80 3.72 0.91 -17.00
N GLU A 81 2.77 0.37 -16.23
CA GLU A 81 1.33 0.64 -16.44
C GLU A 81 0.95 2.01 -15.88
N TYR A 82 1.51 2.39 -14.74
CA TYR A 82 1.40 3.74 -14.20
C TYR A 82 1.94 4.79 -15.18
N GLU A 83 3.12 4.59 -15.77
CA GLU A 83 3.70 5.53 -16.75
C GLU A 83 2.81 5.71 -17.99
N LYS A 84 2.14 4.64 -18.44
CA LYS A 84 1.25 4.70 -19.60
C LYS A 84 -0.07 5.41 -19.32
N THR A 85 -0.59 5.27 -18.11
CA THR A 85 -1.96 5.70 -17.75
C THR A 85 -2.00 6.97 -16.92
N GLY A 86 -0.90 7.32 -16.23
CA GLY A 86 -0.87 8.34 -15.19
C GLY A 86 -1.70 8.00 -13.95
N SER A 87 -2.27 6.80 -13.88
CA SER A 87 -3.25 6.44 -12.85
C SER A 87 -2.56 5.93 -11.59
N LEU A 88 -2.50 6.80 -10.56
CA LEU A 88 -1.94 6.42 -9.27
C LEU A 88 -2.70 5.26 -8.60
N ALA A 89 -3.96 5.04 -8.97
CA ALA A 89 -4.77 3.94 -8.44
C ALA A 89 -4.12 2.56 -8.66
N ILE A 90 -3.35 2.38 -9.74
CA ILE A 90 -2.63 1.13 -10.02
C ILE A 90 -1.58 0.86 -8.93
N LEU A 91 -0.73 1.85 -8.63
CA LEU A 91 0.28 1.74 -7.59
C LEU A 91 -0.36 1.60 -6.20
N GLU A 92 -1.41 2.36 -5.92
CA GLU A 92 -2.12 2.26 -4.62
C GLU A 92 -2.76 0.90 -4.40
N LYS A 93 -3.27 0.26 -5.46
CA LYS A 93 -3.81 -1.10 -5.41
C LYS A 93 -2.71 -2.10 -5.09
N VAL A 94 -1.57 -2.01 -5.77
CA VAL A 94 -0.41 -2.89 -5.52
C VAL A 94 0.10 -2.75 -4.09
N VAL A 95 0.14 -1.53 -3.55
CA VAL A 95 0.47 -1.30 -2.13
C VAL A 95 -0.51 -2.06 -1.23
N ASP A 96 -1.83 -1.92 -1.45
CA ASP A 96 -2.84 -2.61 -0.65
C ASP A 96 -2.72 -4.15 -0.76
N GLU A 97 -2.51 -4.68 -1.96
CA GLU A 97 -2.32 -6.12 -2.20
C GLU A 97 -1.08 -6.66 -1.47
N THR A 98 0.00 -5.88 -1.48
CA THR A 98 1.24 -6.23 -0.77
C THR A 98 1.02 -6.28 0.75
N VAL A 99 0.32 -5.28 1.31
CA VAL A 99 -0.04 -5.28 2.75
C VAL A 99 -0.87 -6.52 3.11
N LEU A 100 -1.86 -6.87 2.27
CA LEU A 100 -2.69 -8.05 2.48
C LEU A 100 -1.90 -9.35 2.38
N LYS A 101 -0.97 -9.43 1.43
CA LYS A 101 -0.06 -10.57 1.29
C LYS A 101 0.79 -10.74 2.55
N VAL A 102 1.44 -9.68 3.04
CA VAL A 102 2.25 -9.74 4.28
C VAL A 102 1.39 -10.16 5.48
N GLY A 103 0.15 -9.68 5.57
CA GLY A 103 -0.81 -10.09 6.61
C GLY A 103 -1.16 -11.58 6.55
N ARG A 104 -1.45 -12.10 5.35
CA ARG A 104 -1.70 -13.53 5.10
C ARG A 104 -0.48 -14.37 5.45
N ASP A 105 0.69 -13.99 4.96
CA ASP A 105 1.95 -14.69 5.21
C ASP A 105 2.29 -14.72 6.71
N THR A 106 2.01 -13.63 7.43
CA THR A 106 2.17 -13.55 8.89
C THR A 106 1.24 -14.53 9.62
N ALA A 107 -0.03 -14.60 9.22
CA ALA A 107 -1.00 -15.53 9.81
C ALA A 107 -0.65 -17.00 9.54
N ILE A 108 -0.13 -17.30 8.35
CA ILE A 108 0.33 -18.65 7.98
C ILE A 108 1.58 -19.03 8.77
N LYS A 109 2.53 -18.10 8.90
CA LYS A 109 3.81 -18.33 9.61
C LYS A 109 3.61 -18.54 11.11
N PHE A 110 2.62 -17.88 11.70
CA PHE A 110 2.28 -17.98 13.11
C PHE A 110 0.84 -18.47 13.28
N PRO A 111 0.56 -19.77 13.08
CA PRO A 111 -0.79 -20.31 13.02
C PRO A 111 -1.52 -20.38 14.38
N TYR A 112 -0.85 -20.00 15.47
CA TYR A 112 -1.39 -20.02 16.83
C TYR A 112 -1.37 -18.62 17.46
N GLY A 113 -2.28 -18.38 18.40
CA GLY A 113 -2.37 -17.11 19.11
C GLY A 113 -3.08 -16.03 18.30
N ILE A 114 -2.57 -14.79 18.36
CA ILE A 114 -3.25 -13.60 17.82
C ILE A 114 -3.14 -13.43 16.30
N ALA A 115 -2.14 -14.05 15.65
CA ALA A 115 -1.87 -13.85 14.23
C ALA A 115 -2.99 -14.34 13.29
N PRO A 116 -3.63 -15.51 13.49
CA PRO A 116 -4.79 -15.92 12.69
C PRO A 116 -5.98 -14.97 12.86
N VAL A 117 -6.20 -14.46 14.08
CA VAL A 117 -7.27 -13.48 14.36
C VAL A 117 -7.00 -12.17 13.62
N ALA A 118 -5.77 -11.67 13.67
CA ALA A 118 -5.36 -10.47 12.94
C ALA A 118 -5.48 -10.64 11.42
N GLY A 119 -5.09 -11.81 10.89
CA GLY A 119 -5.27 -12.16 9.48
C GLY A 119 -6.75 -12.15 9.08
N TYR A 120 -7.62 -12.81 9.86
CA TYR A 120 -9.06 -12.79 9.63
C TYR A 120 -9.65 -11.37 9.62
N LEU A 121 -9.26 -10.53 10.60
CA LEU A 121 -9.72 -9.14 10.67
C LEU A 121 -9.25 -8.34 9.43
N ALA A 122 -8.01 -8.53 8.99
CA ALA A 122 -7.48 -7.88 7.79
C ALA A 122 -8.25 -8.27 6.51
N LEU A 123 -8.60 -9.55 6.37
CA LEU A 123 -9.43 -10.03 5.25
C LEU A 123 -10.82 -9.40 5.30
N ARG A 124 -11.46 -9.38 6.47
CA ARG A 124 -12.78 -8.75 6.68
C ARG A 124 -12.79 -7.26 6.39
N GLU A 125 -11.76 -6.53 6.83
CA GLU A 125 -11.61 -5.10 6.53
C GLU A 125 -11.54 -4.85 5.01
N THR A 126 -10.84 -5.73 4.28
CA THR A 126 -10.74 -5.65 2.81
C THR A 126 -12.05 -5.98 2.12
N GLU A 127 -12.78 -7.02 2.54
CA GLU A 127 -14.12 -7.32 2.02
C GLU A 127 -15.05 -6.10 2.16
N LEU A 128 -15.05 -5.47 3.33
CA LEU A 128 -15.84 -4.27 3.59
C LEU A 128 -15.39 -3.06 2.75
N ARG A 129 -14.10 -2.96 2.45
CA ARG A 129 -13.57 -1.91 1.55
C ARG A 129 -14.01 -2.16 0.12
N ASN A 130 -13.92 -3.39 -0.36
CA ASN A 130 -14.35 -3.80 -1.69
C ASN A 130 -15.84 -3.54 -1.90
N ILE A 131 -16.70 -3.93 -0.95
CA ILE A 131 -18.15 -3.68 -1.03
C ILE A 131 -18.43 -2.17 -1.13
N ARG A 132 -17.76 -1.35 -0.30
CA ARG A 132 -17.90 0.12 -0.34
C ARG A 132 -17.41 0.72 -1.65
N ALA A 133 -16.28 0.24 -2.17
CA ALA A 133 -15.74 0.68 -3.45
C ALA A 133 -16.69 0.34 -4.60
N ILE A 134 -17.19 -0.91 -4.67
CA ILE A 134 -18.15 -1.35 -5.68
C ILE A 134 -19.43 -0.51 -5.63
N ALA A 135 -19.97 -0.26 -4.44
CA ALA A 135 -21.19 0.55 -4.28
C ALA A 135 -21.00 1.96 -4.86
N ARG A 136 -19.91 2.64 -4.51
CA ARG A 136 -19.59 3.98 -5.02
C ARG A 136 -19.31 4.00 -6.53
N LEU A 137 -18.57 3.01 -7.03
CA LEU A 137 -18.23 2.93 -8.46
C LEU A 137 -19.45 2.63 -9.33
N LYS A 138 -20.40 1.84 -8.83
CA LYS A 138 -21.70 1.63 -9.48
C LYS A 138 -22.55 2.89 -9.48
N GLU A 139 -22.54 3.66 -8.39
CA GLU A 139 -23.28 4.93 -8.29
C GLU A 139 -22.84 5.94 -9.36
N VAL A 140 -21.54 6.00 -9.66
CA VAL A 140 -20.99 6.86 -10.73
C VAL A 140 -21.07 6.24 -12.14
N GLY A 141 -21.73 5.08 -12.29
CA GLY A 141 -21.97 4.44 -13.59
C GLY A 141 -20.75 3.77 -14.23
N MET A 142 -19.72 3.41 -13.45
CA MET A 142 -18.52 2.77 -14.00
C MET A 142 -18.84 1.35 -14.54
N PRO A 143 -18.31 0.97 -15.73
CA PRO A 143 -18.52 -0.37 -16.28
C PRO A 143 -18.01 -1.48 -15.35
N PRO A 144 -18.72 -2.63 -15.22
CA PRO A 144 -18.35 -3.71 -14.31
C PRO A 144 -16.92 -4.24 -14.48
N ASP A 145 -16.39 -4.27 -15.70
CA ASP A 145 -15.04 -4.78 -15.97
C ASP A 145 -13.97 -3.88 -15.35
N LYS A 146 -14.12 -2.56 -15.48
CA LYS A 146 -13.23 -1.59 -14.80
C LYS A 146 -13.35 -1.63 -13.29
N ILE A 147 -14.55 -1.89 -12.76
CA ILE A 147 -14.74 -2.05 -11.31
C ILE A 147 -13.93 -3.26 -10.80
N ARG A 148 -13.96 -4.38 -11.52
CA ARG A 148 -13.21 -5.60 -11.12
C ARG A 148 -11.71 -5.36 -11.06
N GLU A 149 -11.17 -4.54 -11.95
CA GLU A 149 -9.74 -4.17 -11.96
C GLU A 149 -9.32 -3.37 -10.71
N LEU A 150 -10.23 -2.63 -10.08
CA LEU A 150 -9.94 -1.79 -8.91
C LEU A 150 -10.18 -2.49 -7.57
N VAL A 151 -10.85 -3.63 -7.58
CA VAL A 151 -11.17 -4.41 -6.38
C VAL A 151 -9.97 -5.26 -5.99
N LEU A 152 -9.71 -5.35 -4.68
CA LEU A 152 -8.63 -6.18 -4.15
C LEU A 152 -9.06 -7.64 -4.16
N VAL A 153 -8.23 -8.54 -4.71
CA VAL A 153 -8.47 -9.98 -4.62
C VAL A 153 -7.92 -10.48 -3.30
N VAL A 154 -8.84 -10.87 -2.41
CA VAL A 154 -8.54 -11.30 -1.04
C VAL A 154 -8.17 -12.78 -0.97
#